data_AF-A0A5T0V381-F1
#
_entry.id   AF-A0A5T0V381-F1
#
_cell.length_a   1.000
_cell.length_b   1.000
_cell.length_c   1.000
_cell.angle_alpha   90.00
_cell.angle_beta   90.00
_cell.angle_gamma   90.00
#
_symmetry.space_group_name_H-M   'P 1'
#
loop_
_entity.id
_entity.type
_entity.pdbx_description
1 polymer ?
#
loop_
_entity_poly.entity_id
_entity_poly.type
_entity_poly.pdbx_seq_one_letter_code
_entity_poly.pdbx_strand_id
1 'polypeptide(L)'
;MADLEQVVNDLNLASQSLQELREKYDGALDLLDNKNTQITGALDSAKSNALQEIQTISDTATSQISQLKNTSLNLVNEAKNTATTEISNKKEEHKQELETKKNEYINKIVAKANEYDIANINAQVKAMDTKITQQINGAKTELNSKIDNKVTKTGNETIAGVKTFSSSIVIPNATANNHATNLGQLNGKVAKTGNETIAGVKTFSVPPVSATNPTANNQVANKSYVDYGGGIKNLGNQTAPKIDLRQAQHFILTMTAKGAIGIANWGGAGKSGTITVNNAQNITAFSAPFKFRVAQSGFSGTETFAYFCIASNNVLITRT
;
A
#
# COMPACT_ATOMS: atom_id res chain seq x y z
N MET A 1 165.05 33.05 -108.42
CA MET A 1 164.22 32.17 -109.29
C MET A 1 163.87 30.86 -108.58
N ALA A 2 164.76 30.22 -107.81
CA ALA A 2 164.47 28.97 -107.10
C ALA A 2 163.46 29.06 -105.92
N ASP A 3 163.39 30.17 -105.18
CA ASP A 3 162.50 30.29 -104.00
C ASP A 3 161.01 30.47 -104.31
N LEU A 4 160.65 30.99 -105.49
CA LEU A 4 159.24 31.21 -105.83
C LEU A 4 158.54 29.92 -106.29
N GLU A 5 159.25 29.00 -106.94
CA GLU A 5 158.69 27.75 -107.46
C GLU A 5 158.31 26.76 -106.34
N GLN A 6 159.14 26.67 -105.29
CA GLN A 6 158.86 25.81 -104.13
C GLN A 6 157.64 26.30 -103.35
N VAL A 7 157.51 27.62 -103.14
CA VAL A 7 156.35 28.24 -102.48
C VAL A 7 155.06 27.97 -103.25
N VAL A 8 155.08 28.05 -104.59
CA VAL A 8 153.92 27.73 -105.43
C VAL A 8 153.50 26.26 -105.27
N ASN A 9 154.45 25.33 -105.22
CA ASN A 9 154.16 23.91 -105.11
C ASN A 9 153.57 23.54 -103.72
N ASP A 10 154.14 24.09 -102.64
CA ASP A 10 153.65 23.89 -101.27
C ASP A 10 152.24 24.51 -101.09
N LEU A 11 151.99 25.67 -101.72
CA LEU A 11 150.67 26.31 -101.73
C LEU A 11 149.64 25.44 -102.47
N ASN A 12 150.05 24.78 -103.56
CA ASN A 12 149.18 23.92 -104.35
C ASN A 12 148.83 22.61 -103.61
N LEU A 13 149.81 21.99 -102.94
CA LEU A 13 149.60 20.82 -102.08
C LEU A 13 148.74 21.14 -100.85
N ALA A 14 148.95 22.31 -100.23
CA ALA A 14 148.11 22.79 -99.14
C ALA A 14 146.66 23.06 -99.61
N SER A 15 146.49 23.63 -100.81
CA SER A 15 145.19 23.84 -101.44
C SER A 15 144.45 22.51 -101.70
N GLN A 16 145.14 21.50 -102.24
CA GLN A 16 144.59 20.15 -102.40
C GLN A 16 144.23 19.48 -101.08
N SER A 17 145.09 19.59 -100.06
CA SER A 17 144.82 19.02 -98.73
C SER A 17 143.62 19.70 -98.05
N LEU A 18 143.48 21.03 -98.22
CA LEU A 18 142.31 21.79 -97.75
C LEU A 18 141.04 21.41 -98.52
N GLN A 19 141.14 21.17 -99.83
CA GLN A 19 140.05 20.69 -100.67
C GLN A 19 139.57 19.31 -100.21
N GLU A 20 140.49 18.35 -100.00
CA GLU A 20 140.16 17.01 -99.48
C GLU A 20 139.56 17.05 -98.07
N LEU A 21 140.06 17.92 -97.20
CA LEU A 21 139.50 18.11 -95.86
C LEU A 21 138.08 18.69 -95.94
N ARG A 22 137.85 19.65 -96.84
CA ARG A 22 136.52 20.24 -97.09
C ARG A 22 135.55 19.19 -97.61
N GLU A 23 135.96 18.36 -98.56
CA GLU A 23 135.11 17.28 -99.10
C GLU A 23 134.79 16.21 -98.03
N LYS A 24 135.76 15.82 -97.19
CA LYS A 24 135.50 14.93 -96.04
C LYS A 24 134.56 15.55 -95.01
N TYR A 25 134.72 16.85 -94.74
CA TYR A 25 133.87 17.58 -93.80
C TYR A 25 132.43 17.70 -94.34
N ASP A 26 132.28 18.09 -95.62
CA ASP A 26 130.98 18.16 -96.30
C ASP A 26 130.28 16.79 -96.30
N GLY A 27 131.00 15.70 -96.61
CA GLY A 27 130.46 14.34 -96.56
C GLY A 27 130.09 13.86 -95.13
N ALA A 28 130.84 14.28 -94.11
CA ALA A 28 130.49 14.00 -92.72
C ALA A 28 129.26 14.81 -92.27
N LEU A 29 129.11 16.05 -92.76
CA LEU A 29 127.93 16.89 -92.52
C LEU A 29 126.69 16.27 -93.15
N ASP A 30 126.78 15.84 -94.42
CA ASP A 30 125.69 15.16 -95.13
C ASP A 30 125.27 13.87 -94.41
N LEU A 31 126.23 13.09 -93.90
CA LEU A 31 125.93 11.89 -93.12
C LEU A 31 125.24 12.23 -91.79
N LEU A 32 125.67 13.29 -91.11
CA LEU A 32 125.05 13.76 -89.87
C LEU A 32 123.62 14.24 -90.12
N ASP A 33 123.38 14.98 -91.20
CA ASP A 33 122.07 15.48 -91.58
C ASP A 33 121.12 14.34 -91.99
N ASN A 34 121.63 13.35 -92.73
CA ASN A 34 120.89 12.15 -93.06
C ASN A 34 120.50 11.36 -91.80
N LYS A 35 121.45 11.16 -90.87
CA LYS A 35 121.17 10.49 -89.59
C LYS A 35 120.17 11.27 -88.74
N ASN A 36 120.31 12.59 -88.65
CA ASN A 36 119.34 13.44 -87.95
C ASN A 36 117.94 13.32 -88.56
N THR A 37 117.84 13.30 -89.89
CA THR A 37 116.57 13.09 -90.60
C THR A 37 115.96 11.73 -90.28
N GLN A 38 116.76 10.66 -90.31
CA GLN A 38 116.30 9.30 -89.98
C GLN A 38 115.85 9.18 -88.51
N ILE A 39 116.63 9.73 -87.57
CA ILE A 39 116.30 9.71 -86.13
C ILE A 39 115.01 10.48 -85.88
N THR A 40 114.87 11.68 -86.48
CA THR A 40 113.67 12.51 -86.31
C THR A 40 112.45 11.80 -86.88
N GLY A 41 112.53 11.24 -88.10
CA GLY A 41 111.43 10.49 -88.70
C GLY A 41 111.04 9.23 -87.90
N ALA A 42 112.02 8.51 -87.35
CA ALA A 42 111.77 7.36 -86.48
C ALA A 42 111.11 7.78 -85.16
N LEU A 43 111.54 8.89 -84.56
CA LEU A 43 110.97 9.43 -83.33
C LEU A 43 109.52 9.90 -83.54
N ASP A 44 109.25 10.61 -84.63
CA ASP A 44 107.90 11.07 -84.99
C ASP A 44 106.96 9.88 -85.24
N SER A 45 107.44 8.86 -85.95
CA SER A 45 106.67 7.63 -86.19
C SER A 45 106.38 6.89 -84.89
N ALA A 46 107.38 6.73 -84.02
CA ALA A 46 107.21 6.07 -82.72
C ALA A 46 106.24 6.83 -81.81
N LYS A 47 106.34 8.16 -81.78
CA LYS A 47 105.42 9.03 -81.02
C LYS A 47 104.00 8.94 -81.56
N SER A 48 103.82 8.98 -82.88
CA SER A 48 102.51 8.85 -83.52
C SER A 48 101.87 7.50 -83.20
N ASN A 49 102.63 6.41 -83.30
CA ASN A 49 102.15 5.06 -82.99
C ASN A 49 101.76 4.92 -81.52
N ALA A 50 102.62 5.38 -80.60
CA ALA A 50 102.34 5.32 -79.16
C ALA A 50 101.11 6.15 -78.76
N LEU A 51 100.94 7.35 -79.33
CA LEU A 51 99.75 8.17 -79.10
C LEU A 51 98.48 7.49 -79.62
N GLN A 52 98.55 6.87 -80.80
CA GLN A 52 97.43 6.16 -81.37
C GLN A 52 97.04 4.93 -80.53
N GLU A 53 98.01 4.16 -80.04
CA GLU A 53 97.79 3.03 -79.15
C GLU A 53 97.15 3.47 -77.82
N ILE A 54 97.66 4.52 -77.18
CA ILE A 54 97.11 5.08 -75.94
C ILE A 54 95.67 5.55 -76.16
N GLN A 55 95.40 6.22 -77.28
CA GLN A 55 94.06 6.68 -77.62
C GLN A 55 93.10 5.50 -77.80
N THR A 56 93.50 4.47 -78.56
CA THR A 56 92.70 3.27 -78.75
C THR A 56 92.43 2.52 -77.44
N ILE A 57 93.41 2.42 -76.55
CA ILE A 57 93.24 1.83 -75.21
C ILE A 57 92.26 2.65 -74.38
N SER A 58 92.40 3.99 -74.37
CA SER A 58 91.51 4.90 -73.64
C SER A 58 90.05 4.79 -74.12
N ASP A 59 89.84 4.77 -75.43
CA ASP A 59 88.50 4.64 -76.02
C ASP A 59 87.89 3.28 -75.70
N THR A 60 88.69 2.22 -75.77
CA THR A 60 88.27 0.85 -75.42
C THR A 60 87.89 0.76 -73.93
N ALA A 61 88.72 1.28 -73.04
CA ALA A 61 88.45 1.29 -71.61
C ALA A 61 87.17 2.08 -71.29
N THR A 62 86.98 3.24 -71.91
CA THR A 62 85.78 4.08 -71.75
C THR A 62 84.52 3.35 -72.20
N SER A 63 84.60 2.63 -73.33
CA SER A 63 83.50 1.80 -73.84
C SER A 63 83.16 0.65 -72.89
N GLN A 64 84.16 -0.09 -72.41
CA GLN A 64 83.98 -1.19 -71.46
C GLN A 64 83.41 -0.71 -70.12
N ILE A 65 83.89 0.41 -69.58
CA ILE A 65 83.35 1.02 -68.35
C ILE A 65 81.88 1.41 -68.55
N SER A 66 81.53 1.98 -69.70
CA SER A 66 80.16 2.36 -70.02
C SER A 66 79.24 1.14 -70.13
N GLN A 67 79.70 0.06 -70.75
CA GLN A 67 78.98 -1.21 -70.82
C GLN A 67 78.77 -1.81 -69.42
N LEU A 68 79.83 -1.92 -68.61
CA LEU A 68 79.75 -2.44 -67.24
C LEU A 68 78.80 -1.61 -66.37
N LYS A 69 78.82 -0.28 -66.51
CA LYS A 69 77.90 0.62 -65.81
C LYS A 69 76.45 0.34 -66.19
N ASN A 70 76.16 0.21 -67.49
CA ASN A 70 74.81 -0.07 -67.98
C ASN A 70 74.32 -1.45 -67.53
N THR A 71 75.16 -2.48 -67.63
CA THR A 71 74.83 -3.84 -67.15
C THR A 71 74.55 -3.83 -65.65
N SER A 72 75.39 -3.18 -64.85
CA SER A 72 75.21 -3.11 -63.39
C SER A 72 73.91 -2.38 -63.02
N LEU A 73 73.60 -1.27 -63.72
CA LEU A 73 72.36 -0.51 -63.49
C LEU A 73 71.12 -1.34 -63.83
N ASN A 74 71.15 -2.10 -64.93
CA ASN A 74 70.05 -2.97 -65.33
C ASN A 74 69.82 -4.08 -64.31
N LEU A 75 70.87 -4.77 -63.86
CA LEU A 75 70.76 -5.81 -62.82
C LEU A 75 70.19 -5.27 -61.51
N VAL A 76 70.60 -4.07 -61.08
CA VAL A 76 70.05 -3.41 -59.89
C VAL A 76 68.57 -3.08 -60.07
N ASN A 77 68.16 -2.60 -61.25
CA ASN A 77 66.77 -2.30 -61.54
C ASN A 77 65.90 -3.57 -61.59
N GLU A 78 66.40 -4.65 -62.19
CA GLU A 78 65.72 -5.95 -62.19
C GLU A 78 65.54 -6.49 -60.77
N ALA A 79 66.61 -6.50 -59.96
CA ALA A 79 66.54 -6.93 -58.57
C ALA A 79 65.55 -6.08 -57.75
N LYS A 80 65.55 -4.76 -57.95
CA LYS A 80 64.59 -3.83 -57.31
C LYS A 80 63.15 -4.15 -57.71
N ASN A 81 62.89 -4.38 -59.00
CA ASN A 81 61.55 -4.67 -59.51
C ASN A 81 61.03 -6.02 -58.98
N THR A 82 61.88 -7.04 -58.93
CA THR A 82 61.56 -8.34 -58.34
C THR A 82 61.21 -8.20 -56.85
N ALA A 83 62.07 -7.53 -56.07
CA ALA A 83 61.82 -7.32 -54.64
C ALA A 83 60.53 -6.53 -54.38
N THR A 84 60.24 -5.51 -55.20
CA THR A 84 59.00 -4.72 -55.09
C THR A 84 57.76 -5.58 -55.33
N THR A 85 57.82 -6.48 -56.32
CA THR A 85 56.72 -7.39 -56.67
C THR A 85 56.48 -8.40 -55.55
N GLU A 86 57.55 -9.01 -55.02
CA GLU A 86 57.46 -9.95 -53.90
C GLU A 86 56.86 -9.32 -52.63
N ILE A 87 57.29 -8.09 -52.29
CA ILE A 87 56.73 -7.35 -51.16
C ILE A 87 55.26 -7.05 -51.37
N SER A 88 54.86 -6.64 -52.58
CA SER A 88 53.46 -6.35 -52.90
C SER A 88 52.58 -7.60 -52.79
N ASN A 89 53.07 -8.74 -53.28
CA ASN A 89 52.33 -10.01 -53.21
C ASN A 89 52.15 -10.47 -51.75
N LYS A 90 53.23 -10.48 -50.95
CA LYS A 90 53.16 -10.83 -49.52
C LYS A 90 52.24 -9.91 -48.73
N LYS A 91 52.22 -8.62 -49.07
CA LYS A 91 51.30 -7.65 -48.46
C LYS A 91 49.84 -8.01 -48.72
N GLU A 92 49.49 -8.40 -49.94
CA GLU A 92 48.12 -8.76 -50.27
C GLU A 92 47.72 -10.12 -49.65
N GLU A 93 48.65 -11.09 -49.61
CA GLU A 93 48.44 -12.37 -48.91
C GLU A 93 48.12 -12.16 -47.42
N HIS A 94 48.93 -11.38 -46.70
CA HIS A 94 48.69 -11.11 -45.28
C HIS A 94 47.38 -10.34 -45.03
N LYS A 95 46.99 -9.46 -45.95
CA LYS A 95 45.72 -8.75 -45.86
C LYS A 95 44.52 -9.70 -46.02
N GLN A 96 44.58 -10.65 -46.96
CA GLN A 96 43.53 -11.65 -47.13
C GLN A 96 43.43 -12.61 -45.93
N GLU A 97 44.57 -13.00 -45.36
CA GLU A 97 44.62 -13.84 -44.17
C GLU A 97 43.98 -13.13 -42.96
N LEU A 98 44.25 -11.83 -42.79
CA LEU A 98 43.67 -11.01 -41.72
C LEU A 98 42.14 -10.90 -41.85
N GLU A 99 41.63 -10.63 -43.06
CA GLU A 99 40.18 -10.52 -43.30
C GLU A 99 39.47 -11.86 -43.05
N THR A 100 40.11 -12.97 -43.44
CA THR A 100 39.60 -14.32 -43.17
C THR A 100 39.50 -14.60 -41.67
N LYS A 101 40.57 -14.35 -40.90
CA LYS A 101 40.57 -14.52 -39.45
C LYS A 101 39.54 -13.64 -38.75
N LYS A 102 39.42 -12.38 -39.18
CA LYS A 102 38.41 -11.44 -38.67
C LYS A 102 36.99 -11.99 -38.85
N ASN A 103 36.66 -12.50 -40.04
CA ASN A 103 35.34 -13.07 -40.31
C ASN A 103 35.09 -14.35 -39.50
N GLU A 104 36.09 -15.19 -39.30
CA GLU A 104 35.99 -16.37 -38.43
C GLU A 104 35.67 -15.99 -36.98
N TYR A 105 36.36 -14.98 -36.42
CA TYR A 105 36.09 -14.48 -35.06
C TYR A 105 34.69 -13.87 -34.94
N ILE A 106 34.25 -13.08 -35.93
CA ILE A 106 32.89 -12.53 -35.95
C ILE A 106 31.86 -13.66 -35.92
N ASN A 107 32.02 -14.69 -36.75
CA ASN A 107 31.11 -15.83 -36.79
C ASN A 107 31.06 -16.60 -35.47
N LYS A 108 32.21 -16.79 -34.80
CA LYS A 108 32.28 -17.40 -33.46
C LYS A 108 31.51 -16.58 -32.42
N ILE A 109 31.65 -15.26 -32.44
CA ILE A 109 30.92 -14.34 -31.54
C ILE A 109 29.42 -14.42 -31.81
N VAL A 110 28.99 -14.37 -33.08
CA VAL A 110 27.58 -14.44 -33.47
C VAL A 110 26.96 -15.78 -33.06
N ALA A 111 27.66 -16.89 -33.29
CA ALA A 111 27.19 -18.22 -32.88
C ALA A 111 27.03 -18.29 -31.35
N LYS A 112 28.01 -17.79 -30.59
CA LYS A 112 27.94 -17.76 -29.12
C LYS A 112 26.83 -16.84 -28.60
N ALA A 113 26.56 -15.73 -29.28
CA ALA A 113 25.44 -14.85 -28.96
C ALA A 113 24.09 -15.53 -29.20
N ASN A 114 23.96 -16.31 -30.29
CA ASN A 114 22.74 -17.04 -30.63
C ASN A 114 22.47 -18.25 -29.71
N GLU A 115 23.48 -18.79 -29.01
CA GLU A 115 23.27 -19.78 -27.95
C GLU A 115 22.46 -19.19 -26.78
N TYR A 116 22.56 -17.88 -26.53
CA TYR A 116 21.74 -17.20 -25.53
C TYR A 116 20.36 -16.87 -26.13
N ASP A 117 19.39 -17.74 -25.88
CA ASP A 117 17.99 -17.54 -26.26
C ASP A 117 17.30 -16.49 -25.35
N ILE A 118 17.79 -15.25 -25.42
CA ILE A 118 17.33 -14.10 -24.63
C ILE A 118 15.84 -13.85 -24.86
N ALA A 119 15.34 -14.10 -26.07
CA ALA A 119 13.93 -13.96 -26.41
C ALA A 119 13.05 -14.91 -25.59
N ASN A 120 13.44 -16.19 -25.50
CA ASN A 120 12.74 -17.18 -24.69
C ASN A 120 12.86 -16.90 -23.20
N ILE A 121 14.04 -16.52 -22.70
CA ILE A 121 14.22 -16.12 -21.28
C ILE A 121 13.27 -14.97 -20.93
N ASN A 122 13.20 -13.93 -21.76
CA ASN A 122 12.29 -12.80 -21.55
C ASN A 122 10.82 -13.21 -21.60
N ALA A 123 10.44 -14.12 -22.49
CA ALA A 123 9.09 -14.66 -22.57
C ALA A 123 8.72 -15.45 -21.30
N GLN A 124 9.64 -16.29 -20.79
CA GLN A 124 9.46 -17.06 -19.56
C GLN A 124 9.32 -16.15 -18.34
N VAL A 125 10.16 -15.11 -18.22
CA VAL A 125 10.08 -14.13 -17.13
C VAL A 125 8.73 -13.41 -17.14
N LYS A 126 8.25 -12.94 -18.31
CA LYS A 126 6.92 -12.31 -18.43
C LYS A 126 5.78 -13.25 -18.05
N ALA A 127 5.87 -14.52 -18.44
CA ALA A 127 4.87 -15.53 -18.09
C ALA A 127 4.85 -15.79 -16.57
N MET A 128 6.03 -15.84 -15.95
CA MET A 128 6.17 -16.02 -14.50
C MET A 128 5.61 -14.83 -13.72
N ASP A 129 5.90 -13.61 -14.16
CA ASP A 129 5.38 -12.37 -13.57
C ASP A 129 3.85 -12.31 -13.63
N THR A 130 3.28 -12.68 -14.78
CA THR A 130 1.82 -12.80 -14.95
C THR A 130 1.22 -13.82 -13.98
N LYS A 131 1.85 -15.00 -13.85
CA LYS A 131 1.37 -16.07 -12.96
C LYS A 131 1.42 -15.67 -11.49
N ILE A 132 2.51 -15.04 -11.05
CA ILE A 132 2.67 -14.53 -9.68
C ILE A 132 1.59 -13.49 -9.38
N THR A 133 1.37 -12.55 -10.31
CA THR A 133 0.35 -11.50 -10.16
C THR A 133 -1.06 -12.10 -10.01
N GLN A 134 -1.40 -13.10 -10.83
CA GLN A 134 -2.69 -13.79 -10.73
C GLN A 134 -2.85 -14.52 -9.38
N GLN A 135 -1.80 -15.21 -8.91
CA GLN A 135 -1.83 -15.91 -7.62
C GLN A 135 -2.02 -14.95 -6.44
N ILE A 136 -1.31 -13.82 -6.42
CA ILE A 136 -1.44 -12.80 -5.37
C ILE A 136 -2.85 -12.22 -5.34
N ASN A 137 -3.41 -11.88 -6.52
CA ASN A 137 -4.76 -11.33 -6.61
C ASN A 137 -5.82 -12.35 -6.18
N GLY A 138 -5.66 -13.62 -6.55
CA GLY A 138 -6.51 -14.71 -6.09
C GLY A 138 -6.48 -14.87 -4.57
N ALA A 139 -5.28 -14.94 -3.98
CA ALA A 139 -5.10 -15.05 -2.52
C ALA A 139 -5.69 -13.85 -1.77
N LYS A 140 -5.51 -12.63 -2.29
CA LYS A 140 -6.10 -11.40 -1.72
C LYS A 140 -7.63 -11.45 -1.72
N THR A 141 -8.22 -11.92 -2.81
CA THR A 141 -9.68 -12.06 -2.95
C THR A 141 -10.22 -13.08 -1.95
N GLU A 142 -9.57 -14.22 -1.82
CA GLU A 142 -9.94 -15.26 -0.87
C GLU A 142 -9.82 -14.77 0.59
N LEU A 143 -8.75 -14.03 0.90
CA LEU A 143 -8.53 -13.46 2.23
C LEU A 143 -9.62 -12.44 2.60
N ASN A 144 -9.95 -11.52 1.69
CA ASN A 144 -10.99 -10.52 1.92
C ASN A 144 -12.34 -11.19 2.17
N SER A 145 -12.71 -12.18 1.37
CA SER A 145 -13.95 -12.96 1.57
C SER A 145 -14.01 -13.65 2.95
N LYS A 146 -12.87 -14.16 3.45
CA LYS A 146 -12.80 -14.76 4.80
C LYS A 146 -12.93 -13.74 5.93
N ILE A 147 -12.50 -12.50 5.71
CA ILE A 147 -12.56 -11.42 6.71
C ILE A 147 -13.95 -10.80 6.77
N ASP A 148 -14.55 -10.50 5.62
CA ASP A 148 -15.85 -9.80 5.51
C ASP A 148 -17.01 -10.57 6.18
N ASN A 149 -16.84 -11.87 6.39
CA ASN A 149 -17.83 -12.76 7.00
C ASN A 149 -17.62 -13.02 8.50
N LYS A 150 -16.79 -12.22 9.20
CA LYS A 150 -16.52 -12.40 10.63
C LYS A 150 -16.77 -11.14 11.45
N VAL A 151 -17.19 -11.35 12.70
CA VAL A 151 -17.19 -10.34 13.77
C VAL A 151 -15.85 -10.44 14.51
N THR A 152 -15.25 -9.31 14.85
CA THR A 152 -13.97 -9.23 15.55
C THR A 152 -14.12 -9.55 17.05
N LYS A 153 -13.00 -9.75 17.75
CA LYS A 153 -12.98 -10.07 19.20
C LYS A 153 -12.95 -8.84 20.10
N THR A 154 -12.75 -7.65 19.54
CA THR A 154 -12.47 -6.42 20.31
C THR A 154 -13.01 -5.20 19.58
N GLY A 155 -13.48 -4.21 20.34
CA GLY A 155 -14.09 -3.02 19.77
C GLY A 155 -15.60 -3.17 19.57
N ASN A 156 -16.26 -2.06 19.25
CA ASN A 156 -17.69 -2.02 19.02
C ASN A 156 -17.97 -2.30 17.54
N GLU A 157 -18.87 -3.24 17.24
CA GLU A 157 -19.29 -3.56 15.87
C GLU A 157 -20.81 -3.51 15.73
N THR A 158 -21.27 -2.99 14.59
CA THR A 158 -22.69 -3.00 14.23
C THR A 158 -22.98 -4.23 13.37
N ILE A 159 -23.79 -5.15 13.88
CA ILE A 159 -24.20 -6.35 13.16
C ILE A 159 -25.59 -6.10 12.55
N ALA A 160 -25.64 -5.80 11.26
CA ALA A 160 -26.89 -5.59 10.52
C ALA A 160 -27.50 -6.90 10.00
N GLY A 161 -28.82 -6.91 9.77
CA GLY A 161 -29.55 -8.07 9.24
C GLY A 161 -29.79 -9.19 10.27
N VAL A 162 -30.70 -10.11 9.95
CA VAL A 162 -31.07 -11.22 10.83
C VAL A 162 -29.87 -12.16 11.04
N LYS A 163 -29.66 -12.62 12.27
CA LYS A 163 -28.63 -13.62 12.63
C LYS A 163 -29.31 -14.82 13.26
N THR A 164 -28.98 -16.00 12.73
CA THR A 164 -29.49 -17.28 13.22
C THR A 164 -28.38 -17.97 13.99
N PHE A 165 -28.65 -18.29 15.26
CA PHE A 165 -27.74 -19.08 16.10
C PHE A 165 -28.25 -20.51 16.15
N SER A 166 -27.36 -21.47 15.90
CA SER A 166 -27.67 -22.91 15.99
C SER A 166 -27.79 -23.42 17.43
N SER A 167 -27.49 -22.56 18.41
CA SER A 167 -27.62 -22.82 19.85
C SER A 167 -28.07 -21.55 20.58
N SER A 168 -28.62 -21.71 21.77
CA SER A 168 -29.04 -20.59 22.62
C SER A 168 -27.85 -19.73 23.04
N ILE A 169 -28.05 -18.40 23.03
CA ILE A 169 -27.04 -17.44 23.47
C ILE A 169 -27.04 -17.38 25.00
N VAL A 170 -25.87 -17.46 25.62
CA VAL A 170 -25.70 -17.25 27.07
C VAL A 170 -25.47 -15.76 27.34
N ILE A 171 -26.39 -15.14 28.07
CA ILE A 171 -26.32 -13.72 28.47
C ILE A 171 -25.95 -13.64 29.96
N PRO A 172 -24.78 -13.08 30.33
CA PRO A 172 -24.43 -12.82 31.72
C PRO A 172 -25.37 -11.81 32.41
N ASN A 173 -25.18 -11.56 33.70
CA ASN A 173 -25.95 -10.52 34.39
C ASN A 173 -25.59 -9.12 33.84
N ALA A 174 -26.60 -8.39 33.38
CA ALA A 174 -26.47 -6.99 32.99
C ALA A 174 -26.03 -6.10 34.16
N THR A 175 -25.08 -5.21 33.92
CA THR A 175 -24.56 -4.20 34.87
C THR A 175 -24.81 -2.76 34.42
N ALA A 176 -25.18 -2.53 33.15
CA ALA A 176 -25.54 -1.23 32.60
C ALA A 176 -26.92 -1.26 31.91
N ASN A 177 -27.55 -0.09 31.79
CA ASN A 177 -28.92 0.04 31.28
C ASN A 177 -29.10 -0.37 29.81
N ASN A 178 -28.04 -0.38 29.03
CA ASN A 178 -28.04 -0.75 27.60
C ASN A 178 -27.62 -2.21 27.36
N HIS A 179 -27.37 -2.99 28.42
CA HIS A 179 -27.06 -4.41 28.28
C HIS A 179 -28.34 -5.22 28.04
N ALA A 180 -28.23 -6.31 27.28
CA ALA A 180 -29.24 -7.35 27.29
C ALA A 180 -29.32 -8.01 28.69
N THR A 181 -30.52 -8.31 29.17
CA THR A 181 -30.76 -8.96 30.46
C THR A 181 -31.13 -10.42 30.27
N ASN A 182 -30.60 -11.31 31.11
CA ASN A 182 -31.02 -12.71 31.11
C ASN A 182 -32.35 -12.92 31.87
N LEU A 183 -32.98 -14.07 31.62
CA LEU A 183 -34.27 -14.42 32.23
C LEU A 183 -34.23 -14.47 33.76
N GLY A 184 -33.11 -14.89 34.36
CA GLY A 184 -32.94 -14.95 35.81
C GLY A 184 -33.04 -13.58 36.47
N GLN A 185 -32.46 -12.55 35.85
CA GLN A 185 -32.61 -11.17 36.32
C GLN A 185 -34.04 -10.65 36.19
N LEU A 186 -34.75 -11.06 35.13
CA LEU A 186 -36.12 -10.63 34.86
C LEU A 186 -37.14 -11.26 35.81
N ASN A 187 -37.03 -12.56 36.08
CA ASN A 187 -37.99 -13.33 36.91
C ASN A 187 -38.11 -12.81 38.35
N GLY A 188 -37.16 -12.02 38.84
CA GLY A 188 -37.17 -11.46 40.20
C GLY A 188 -37.80 -10.07 40.32
N LYS A 189 -38.45 -9.53 39.27
CA LYS A 189 -38.93 -8.15 39.24
C LYS A 189 -40.42 -8.04 38.91
N VAL A 190 -41.05 -7.01 39.47
CA VAL A 190 -42.40 -6.52 39.17
C VAL A 190 -42.25 -5.32 38.24
N ALA A 191 -43.00 -5.27 37.14
CA ALA A 191 -43.02 -4.14 36.22
C ALA A 191 -43.57 -2.87 36.88
N LYS A 192 -43.11 -1.72 36.39
CA LYS A 192 -43.52 -0.40 36.91
C LYS A 192 -44.84 0.10 36.31
N THR A 193 -45.39 -0.62 35.32
CA THR A 193 -46.55 -0.20 34.55
C THR A 193 -47.38 -1.41 34.14
N GLY A 194 -48.69 -1.22 34.00
CA GLY A 194 -49.63 -2.29 33.69
C GLY A 194 -50.05 -3.10 34.92
N ASN A 195 -51.04 -3.95 34.73
CA ASN A 195 -51.51 -4.84 35.78
C ASN A 195 -50.65 -6.11 35.77
N GLU A 196 -50.13 -6.51 36.93
CA GLU A 196 -49.39 -7.77 37.09
C GLU A 196 -50.04 -8.66 38.15
N THR A 197 -50.05 -9.96 37.88
CA THR A 197 -50.49 -10.97 38.86
C THR A 197 -49.28 -11.45 39.65
N ILE A 198 -49.26 -11.14 40.95
CA ILE A 198 -48.21 -11.61 41.85
C ILE A 198 -48.77 -12.80 42.65
N ALA A 199 -48.35 -14.01 42.28
CA ALA A 199 -48.74 -15.23 42.99
C ALA A 199 -47.89 -15.47 44.26
N GLY A 200 -48.42 -16.27 45.19
CA GLY A 200 -47.75 -16.64 46.43
C GLY A 200 -47.63 -15.50 47.44
N VAL A 201 -47.10 -15.81 48.63
CA VAL A 201 -46.92 -14.81 49.69
C VAL A 201 -45.75 -13.88 49.34
N LYS A 202 -45.91 -12.59 49.62
CA LYS A 202 -44.87 -11.56 49.46
C LYS A 202 -44.70 -10.81 50.76
N THR A 203 -43.44 -10.61 51.14
CA THR A 203 -43.06 -9.90 52.37
C THR A 203 -42.58 -8.51 51.97
N PHE A 204 -43.26 -7.47 52.45
CA PHE A 204 -42.81 -6.09 52.29
C PHE A 204 -42.07 -5.67 53.56
N SER A 205 -40.89 -5.05 53.41
CA SER A 205 -40.12 -4.51 54.56
C SER A 205 -40.77 -3.28 55.19
N VAL A 206 -41.72 -2.67 54.48
CA VAL A 206 -42.57 -1.57 54.94
C VAL A 206 -44.00 -1.90 54.51
N PRO A 207 -45.03 -1.63 55.34
CA PRO A 207 -46.41 -1.84 54.93
C PRO A 207 -46.74 -1.17 53.59
N PRO A 208 -47.44 -1.85 52.66
CA PRO A 208 -47.83 -1.24 51.40
C PRO A 208 -48.74 -0.03 51.63
N VAL A 209 -48.50 1.06 50.89
CA VAL A 209 -49.28 2.30 50.99
C VAL A 209 -50.29 2.35 49.85
N SER A 210 -51.57 2.52 50.19
CA SER A 210 -52.63 2.80 49.22
C SER A 210 -53.02 4.27 49.29
N ALA A 211 -52.80 5.00 48.21
CA ALA A 211 -53.07 6.44 48.13
C ALA A 211 -54.55 6.77 47.81
N THR A 212 -55.35 5.77 47.47
CA THR A 212 -56.76 5.93 47.07
C THR A 212 -57.67 5.05 47.92
N ASN A 213 -58.94 5.43 48.02
CA ASN A 213 -59.95 4.59 48.66
C ASN A 213 -60.28 3.38 47.77
N PRO A 214 -60.53 2.20 48.35
CA PRO A 214 -60.91 1.03 47.58
C PRO A 214 -62.24 1.27 46.85
N THR A 215 -62.28 0.91 45.57
CA THR A 215 -63.47 0.95 44.70
C THR A 215 -64.02 -0.46 44.38
N ALA A 216 -63.26 -1.51 44.72
CA ALA A 216 -63.66 -2.90 44.56
C ALA A 216 -63.37 -3.70 45.83
N ASN A 217 -64.16 -4.75 46.07
CA ASN A 217 -64.13 -5.53 47.31
C ASN A 217 -62.75 -6.15 47.64
N ASN A 218 -61.93 -6.43 46.63
CA ASN A 218 -60.64 -7.10 46.78
C ASN A 218 -59.44 -6.13 46.76
N GLN A 219 -59.68 -4.82 46.80
CA GLN A 219 -58.61 -3.82 46.90
C GLN A 219 -58.17 -3.64 48.36
N VAL A 220 -56.90 -3.29 48.55
CA VAL A 220 -56.37 -2.92 49.87
C VAL A 220 -57.06 -1.64 50.37
N ALA A 221 -57.61 -1.69 51.58
CA ALA A 221 -58.21 -0.53 52.23
C ALA A 221 -57.13 0.31 52.91
N ASN A 222 -57.06 1.61 52.61
CA ASN A 222 -56.22 2.53 53.37
C ASN A 222 -56.83 2.82 54.75
N LYS A 223 -56.02 3.30 55.70
CA LYS A 223 -56.45 3.56 57.08
C LYS A 223 -57.62 4.55 57.17
N SER A 224 -57.60 5.62 56.37
CA SER A 224 -58.70 6.60 56.34
C SER A 224 -60.02 5.98 55.91
N TYR A 225 -60.00 5.04 54.97
CA TYR A 225 -61.20 4.32 54.55
C TYR A 225 -61.73 3.43 55.66
N VAL A 226 -60.87 2.68 56.36
CA VAL A 226 -61.30 1.84 57.48
C VAL A 226 -61.85 2.68 58.63
N ASP A 227 -61.14 3.76 59.01
CA ASP A 227 -61.52 4.61 60.14
C ASP A 227 -62.79 5.44 59.85
N TYR A 228 -62.94 5.96 58.62
CA TYR A 228 -64.01 6.93 58.28
C TYR A 228 -64.95 6.48 57.16
N GLY A 229 -64.44 5.79 56.13
CA GLY A 229 -65.23 5.35 54.96
C GLY A 229 -66.08 4.09 55.18
N GLY A 230 -65.70 3.23 56.13
CA GLY A 230 -66.41 2.01 56.51
C GLY A 230 -67.14 2.07 57.86
N GLY A 231 -66.86 3.10 58.66
CA GLY A 231 -67.34 3.24 60.04
C GLY A 231 -68.54 4.16 60.21
N ILE A 232 -68.42 5.45 59.86
CA ILE A 232 -69.38 6.50 60.29
C ILE A 232 -69.86 7.35 59.10
N LYS A 233 -71.18 7.55 58.96
CA LYS A 233 -71.78 8.49 58.01
C LYS A 233 -72.50 9.64 58.72
N ASN A 234 -72.05 10.87 58.49
CA ASN A 234 -72.77 12.06 58.93
C ASN A 234 -73.85 12.44 57.89
N LEU A 235 -75.11 12.49 58.32
CA LEU A 235 -76.27 12.88 57.51
C LEU A 235 -76.55 14.38 57.57
N GLY A 236 -75.82 15.14 58.41
CA GLY A 236 -76.02 16.57 58.59
C GLY A 236 -77.36 16.92 59.23
N ASN A 237 -77.90 18.07 58.86
CA ASN A 237 -79.17 18.61 59.36
C ASN A 237 -80.37 17.86 58.75
N GLN A 238 -81.27 17.38 59.60
CA GLN A 238 -82.39 16.52 59.23
C GLN A 238 -83.66 16.92 59.97
N THR A 239 -84.81 16.91 59.29
CA THR A 239 -86.13 17.10 59.91
C THR A 239 -86.88 15.79 60.10
N ALA A 240 -86.80 14.88 59.12
CA ALA A 240 -87.41 13.54 59.19
C ALA A 240 -86.47 12.51 58.53
N PRO A 241 -85.35 12.18 59.19
CA PRO A 241 -84.29 11.40 58.57
C PRO A 241 -84.78 10.01 58.17
N LYS A 242 -84.46 9.60 56.94
CA LYS A 242 -84.63 8.23 56.43
C LYS A 242 -83.24 7.65 56.18
N ILE A 243 -82.74 6.89 57.15
CA ILE A 243 -81.36 6.41 57.18
C ILE A 243 -81.20 5.22 56.20
N ASP A 244 -80.29 5.33 55.25
CA ASP A 244 -79.87 4.17 54.44
C ASP A 244 -78.80 3.40 55.20
N LEU A 245 -79.22 2.33 55.87
CA LEU A 245 -78.34 1.52 56.70
C LEU A 245 -77.28 0.76 55.89
N ARG A 246 -77.26 0.80 54.55
CA ARG A 246 -76.19 0.17 53.76
C ARG A 246 -74.93 1.04 53.72
N GLN A 247 -75.03 2.33 53.99
CA GLN A 247 -73.98 3.31 53.67
C GLN A 247 -72.89 3.45 54.75
N ALA A 248 -73.14 3.03 55.99
CA ALA A 248 -72.16 2.99 57.08
C ALA A 248 -72.63 2.03 58.18
N GLN A 249 -71.80 1.77 59.19
CA GLN A 249 -72.20 1.07 60.42
C GLN A 249 -72.75 2.05 61.45
N HIS A 250 -72.17 3.24 61.53
CA HIS A 250 -72.55 4.29 62.44
C HIS A 250 -73.09 5.48 61.65
N PHE A 251 -74.08 6.17 62.21
CA PHE A 251 -74.70 7.34 61.61
C PHE A 251 -74.71 8.47 62.61
N ILE A 252 -74.49 9.70 62.15
CA ILE A 252 -74.64 10.91 62.94
C ILE A 252 -75.63 11.80 62.21
N LEU A 253 -76.60 12.38 62.91
CA LEU A 253 -77.53 13.35 62.34
C LEU A 253 -77.89 14.42 63.36
N THR A 254 -78.32 15.58 62.89
CA THR A 254 -78.79 16.68 63.73
C THR A 254 -80.25 16.98 63.43
N MET A 255 -81.13 16.82 64.41
CA MET A 255 -82.55 17.12 64.25
C MET A 255 -82.79 18.65 64.29
N THR A 256 -83.27 19.22 63.18
CA THR A 256 -83.56 20.66 63.06
C THR A 256 -84.98 21.04 63.42
N ALA A 257 -85.92 20.09 63.43
CA ALA A 257 -87.30 20.29 63.83
C ALA A 257 -87.92 18.96 64.31
N LYS A 258 -89.11 19.03 64.93
CA LYS A 258 -89.83 17.85 65.41
C LYS A 258 -90.14 16.88 64.25
N GLY A 259 -89.63 15.65 64.32
CA GLY A 259 -89.88 14.64 63.30
C GLY A 259 -89.48 13.23 63.68
N ALA A 260 -89.93 12.28 62.85
CA ALA A 260 -89.71 10.85 63.08
C ALA A 260 -88.45 10.36 62.37
N ILE A 261 -87.69 9.49 63.06
CA ILE A 261 -86.52 8.82 62.48
C ILE A 261 -86.97 7.51 61.86
N GLY A 262 -86.61 7.27 60.61
CA GLY A 262 -86.90 6.02 59.91
C GLY A 262 -85.70 5.49 59.15
N ILE A 263 -85.91 4.35 58.49
CA ILE A 263 -84.92 3.71 57.63
C ILE A 263 -85.39 3.86 56.18
N ALA A 264 -84.51 4.34 55.29
CA ALA A 264 -84.75 4.38 53.85
C ALA A 264 -84.51 3.00 53.22
N ASN A 265 -83.38 2.38 53.56
CA ASN A 265 -82.99 1.07 53.04
C ASN A 265 -82.42 0.23 54.18
N TRP A 266 -82.92 -1.00 54.28
CA TRP A 266 -82.47 -1.97 55.27
C TRP A 266 -81.03 -2.42 54.98
N GLY A 267 -80.25 -2.62 56.05
CA GLY A 267 -78.80 -2.81 55.96
C GLY A 267 -78.33 -4.25 55.77
N GLY A 268 -79.23 -5.23 55.78
CA GLY A 268 -78.89 -6.68 55.78
C GLY A 268 -78.95 -7.30 57.17
N ALA A 269 -79.21 -8.61 57.24
CA ALA A 269 -79.31 -9.35 58.50
C ALA A 269 -77.96 -9.36 59.22
N GLY A 270 -77.95 -9.14 60.53
CA GLY A 270 -76.73 -9.09 61.35
C GLY A 270 -76.01 -7.74 61.33
N LYS A 271 -76.43 -6.78 60.48
CA LYS A 271 -75.85 -5.44 60.51
C LYS A 271 -76.16 -4.75 61.83
N SER A 272 -75.14 -4.13 62.40
CA SER A 272 -75.24 -3.37 63.65
C SER A 272 -74.36 -2.13 63.61
N GLY A 273 -74.59 -1.26 64.57
CA GLY A 273 -73.80 -0.07 64.81
C GLY A 273 -74.61 0.94 65.61
N THR A 274 -74.32 2.23 65.42
CA THR A 274 -74.95 3.29 66.22
C THR A 274 -75.60 4.36 65.35
N ILE A 275 -76.61 5.01 65.90
CA ILE A 275 -77.21 6.22 65.35
C ILE A 275 -77.09 7.27 66.45
N THR A 276 -76.22 8.25 66.26
CA THR A 276 -76.10 9.40 67.15
C THR A 276 -76.97 10.54 66.61
N VAL A 277 -77.85 11.03 67.45
CA VAL A 277 -78.82 12.08 67.12
C VAL A 277 -78.54 13.29 68.00
N ASN A 278 -78.09 14.39 67.39
CA ASN A 278 -78.06 15.69 68.04
C ASN A 278 -79.46 16.32 68.03
N ASN A 279 -79.78 17.09 69.07
CA ASN A 279 -81.10 17.67 69.31
C ASN A 279 -82.21 16.61 69.41
N ALA A 280 -81.94 15.54 70.13
CA ALA A 280 -82.82 14.38 70.25
C ALA A 280 -84.20 14.72 70.87
N GLN A 281 -84.35 15.86 71.56
CA GLN A 281 -85.65 16.38 72.00
C GLN A 281 -86.65 16.62 70.85
N ASN A 282 -86.15 16.70 69.62
CA ASN A 282 -86.96 16.85 68.42
C ASN A 282 -87.42 15.50 67.82
N ILE A 283 -87.03 14.35 68.40
CA ILE A 283 -87.53 13.05 67.97
C ILE A 283 -89.00 12.93 68.40
N THR A 284 -89.91 12.76 67.44
CA THR A 284 -91.32 12.51 67.73
C THR A 284 -91.69 11.02 67.73
N ALA A 285 -90.97 10.22 66.93
CA ALA A 285 -91.16 8.77 66.86
C ALA A 285 -89.98 8.09 66.16
N PHE A 286 -89.88 6.78 66.34
CA PHE A 286 -89.12 5.91 65.45
C PHE A 286 -90.10 5.16 64.55
N SER A 287 -90.04 5.43 63.24
CA SER A 287 -90.89 4.74 62.26
C SER A 287 -90.48 3.26 62.14
N ALA A 288 -91.42 2.40 61.75
CA ALA A 288 -91.09 1.05 61.29
C ALA A 288 -89.93 1.12 60.26
N PRO A 289 -88.95 0.21 60.32
CA PRO A 289 -88.93 -1.07 61.04
C PRO A 289 -88.29 -1.05 62.45
N PHE A 290 -88.04 0.12 63.05
CA PHE A 290 -87.44 0.18 64.39
C PHE A 290 -88.35 -0.44 65.47
N LYS A 291 -87.77 -1.25 66.36
CA LYS A 291 -88.44 -1.84 67.52
C LYS A 291 -87.59 -1.70 68.77
N PHE A 292 -88.12 -1.01 69.77
CA PHE A 292 -87.55 -1.02 71.10
C PHE A 292 -88.04 -2.24 71.88
N ARG A 293 -87.17 -2.84 72.70
CA ARG A 293 -87.60 -3.82 73.70
C ARG A 293 -88.50 -3.15 74.76
N VAL A 294 -88.16 -1.93 75.14
CA VAL A 294 -88.87 -1.11 76.13
C VAL A 294 -89.03 0.28 75.55
N ALA A 295 -90.27 0.80 75.53
CA ALA A 295 -90.58 2.13 75.00
C ALA A 295 -89.68 3.20 75.64
N GLN A 296 -89.16 4.09 74.81
CA GLN A 296 -88.23 5.14 75.22
C GLN A 296 -88.90 6.50 75.14
N SER A 297 -88.59 7.38 76.09
CA SER A 297 -89.11 8.75 76.16
C SER A 297 -88.07 9.69 76.82
N GLY A 298 -88.36 10.99 76.85
CA GLY A 298 -87.49 11.99 77.48
C GLY A 298 -86.15 12.18 76.75
N PHE A 299 -86.17 12.14 75.42
CA PHE A 299 -84.97 12.41 74.62
C PHE A 299 -84.57 13.88 74.76
N SER A 300 -83.27 14.15 74.94
CA SER A 300 -82.78 15.53 75.04
C SER A 300 -81.30 15.61 74.64
N GLY A 301 -80.83 16.75 74.16
CA GLY A 301 -79.41 16.94 73.84
C GLY A 301 -78.95 15.99 72.72
N THR A 302 -77.83 15.28 72.94
CA THR A 302 -77.31 14.26 72.02
C THR A 302 -77.57 12.88 72.59
N GLU A 303 -78.23 12.03 71.81
CA GLU A 303 -78.55 10.64 72.19
C GLU A 303 -77.90 9.67 71.21
N THR A 304 -77.40 8.55 71.70
CA THR A 304 -76.90 7.47 70.85
C THR A 304 -77.79 6.25 70.98
N PHE A 305 -78.07 5.64 69.84
CA PHE A 305 -78.88 4.44 69.76
C PHE A 305 -78.09 3.33 69.09
N ALA A 306 -77.92 2.20 69.78
CA ALA A 306 -77.42 0.99 69.15
C ALA A 306 -78.55 0.33 68.35
N TYR A 307 -78.26 -0.14 67.14
CA TYR A 307 -79.22 -0.87 66.33
C TYR A 307 -78.69 -2.24 65.90
N PHE A 308 -79.61 -3.18 65.69
CA PHE A 308 -79.33 -4.51 65.16
C PHE A 308 -80.42 -4.94 64.17
N CYS A 309 -80.03 -5.23 62.94
CA CYS A 309 -80.93 -5.64 61.87
C CYS A 309 -81.23 -7.15 61.95
N ILE A 310 -82.46 -7.51 62.36
CA ILE A 310 -82.92 -8.91 62.37
C ILE A 310 -83.56 -9.27 61.02
N ALA A 311 -84.50 -8.46 60.55
CA ALA A 311 -85.20 -8.61 59.27
C ALA A 311 -85.58 -7.22 58.71
N SER A 312 -86.01 -7.15 57.44
CA SER A 312 -86.37 -5.88 56.80
C SER A 312 -87.48 -5.11 57.52
N ASN A 313 -88.37 -5.82 58.23
CA ASN A 313 -89.45 -5.28 59.06
C ASN A 313 -89.14 -5.28 60.57
N ASN A 314 -87.90 -5.63 60.97
CA ASN A 314 -87.50 -5.77 62.37
C ASN A 314 -86.04 -5.33 62.58
N VAL A 315 -85.87 -4.08 63.01
CA VAL A 315 -84.59 -3.55 63.45
C VAL A 315 -84.69 -3.23 64.93
N LEU A 316 -84.01 -4.02 65.76
CA LEU A 316 -83.95 -3.74 67.18
C LEU A 316 -83.12 -2.48 67.41
N ILE A 317 -83.63 -1.60 68.27
CA ILE A 317 -82.94 -0.37 68.65
C ILE A 317 -82.98 -0.23 70.17
N THR A 318 -81.88 0.26 70.73
CA THR A 318 -81.70 0.48 72.15
C THR A 318 -81.00 1.80 72.36
N ARG A 319 -81.49 2.59 73.31
CA ARG A 319 -80.82 3.80 73.78
C ARG A 319 -79.62 3.36 74.62
N THR A 320 -78.42 3.83 74.28
CA THR A 320 -77.17 3.51 74.98
C THR A 320 -76.86 4.54 76.03
#